data_AF-A0A1F2MG55-F1
#
_entry.id   AF-A0A1F2MG55-F1
#
_cell.length_a   1.000
_cell.length_b   1.000
_cell.length_c   1.000
_cell.angle_alpha   90.00
_cell.angle_beta   90.00
_cell.angle_gamma   90.00
#
_symmetry.space_group_name_H-M   'P 1'
#
loop_
_entity.id
_entity.type
_entity.pdbx_description
1 polymer ?
#
loop_
_entity_poly.entity_id
_entity_poly.type
_entity_poly.pdbx_seq_one_letter_code
_entity_poly.pdbx_strand_id
1 'polypeptide(L)'
;MTFWNDSYQSELKSIDLWIDKNIRYNDVIPGDLSKLSDDEFIEAVLFLSWDYFRNLFVSHRDSLNKYTQFNQRYLQERALPRLDKLESNRFYFLNILIRNVYEHYFWTQDSAHPPVFVERETLERLDQLASPSDRDAQFLWIERSMPAALIKSILSSEEFVTLRKMANDVSGYEEKFTNQIELGTQKAQEQIEKASDNLKALINRAENSQKDISTYVDKLNEYKSEYNFVLLSKAFSNLLHTKQDEYQKNHHSVIFFSVLLVLIPTGALINHIFELYKVEFNLSALAYYLPILSLELLMFYFMRLYYIEGKAIKAQLLQIEQRLSLCEFIHDYVETKSKSGSEKESWSLFEKLIFSPIQVSSENIPSLLDGASSIAELAGKVLSRDSK
;
A
#
# COMPACT_ATOMS: atom_id res chain seq x y z
N MET A 1 9.88 -33.96 33.19
CA MET A 1 9.36 -33.56 34.51
C MET A 1 10.54 -33.17 35.37
N THR A 2 10.48 -32.03 36.05
CA THR A 2 11.51 -31.58 36.99
C THR A 2 11.41 -32.39 38.28
N PHE A 3 12.51 -32.95 38.74
CA PHE A 3 12.53 -33.83 39.91
C PHE A 3 12.36 -33.04 41.20
N TRP A 4 13.16 -31.98 41.39
CA TRP A 4 13.00 -31.02 42.48
C TRP A 4 11.98 -29.98 42.05
N ASN A 5 10.75 -30.12 42.54
CA ASN A 5 9.63 -29.23 42.23
C ASN A 5 8.88 -28.81 43.50
N ASP A 6 7.87 -27.97 43.35
CA ASP A 6 7.12 -27.40 44.48
C ASP A 6 6.42 -28.44 45.36
N SER A 7 6.17 -29.66 44.86
CA SER A 7 5.55 -30.71 45.67
C SER A 7 6.42 -31.16 46.85
N TYR A 8 7.74 -30.96 46.76
CA TYR A 8 8.67 -31.26 47.85
C TYR A 8 8.76 -30.15 48.92
N GLN A 9 8.21 -28.97 48.65
CA GLN A 9 8.33 -27.81 49.55
C GLN A 9 7.73 -28.06 50.94
N SER A 10 6.66 -28.84 51.04
CA SER A 10 6.04 -29.19 52.33
C SER A 10 6.92 -30.14 53.15
N GLU A 11 7.56 -31.11 52.49
CA GLU A 11 8.49 -32.05 53.12
C GLU A 11 9.73 -31.31 53.60
N LEU A 12 10.29 -30.43 52.75
CA LEU A 12 11.44 -29.59 53.09
C LEU A 12 11.17 -28.75 54.35
N LYS A 13 10.02 -28.07 54.43
CA LYS A 13 9.65 -27.29 55.62
C LYS A 13 9.52 -28.14 56.88
N SER A 14 9.02 -29.37 56.73
CA SER A 14 8.87 -30.29 57.86
C SER A 14 10.22 -30.77 58.39
N ILE A 15 11.17 -31.05 57.49
CA ILE A 15 12.55 -31.41 57.85
C ILE A 15 13.28 -30.21 58.48
N ASP A 16 13.11 -29.01 57.92
CA ASP A 16 13.71 -27.77 58.44
C ASP A 16 13.27 -27.51 59.89
N LEU A 17 11.97 -27.57 60.16
CA LEU A 17 11.41 -27.45 61.51
C LEU A 17 11.90 -28.52 62.47
N TRP A 18 12.12 -29.74 61.98
CA TRP A 18 12.66 -30.82 62.80
C TRP A 18 14.12 -30.56 63.14
N ILE A 19 14.93 -30.13 62.17
CA ILE A 19 16.35 -29.82 62.36
C ILE A 19 16.51 -28.68 63.36
N ASP A 20 15.79 -27.56 63.17
CA ASP A 20 15.85 -26.39 64.05
C ASP A 20 15.49 -26.72 65.51
N LYS A 21 14.59 -27.70 65.71
CA LYS A 21 14.12 -28.11 67.04
C LYS A 21 15.03 -29.13 67.72
N ASN A 22 15.63 -30.04 66.97
CA ASN A 22 16.31 -31.22 67.52
C ASN A 22 17.83 -31.17 67.44
N ILE A 23 18.41 -30.32 66.59
CA ILE A 23 19.86 -30.18 66.45
C ILE A 23 20.33 -28.95 67.26
N ARG A 24 21.39 -29.11 68.05
CA ARG A 24 21.90 -28.03 68.93
C ARG A 24 22.76 -26.99 68.20
N TYR A 25 23.28 -27.35 67.02
CA TYR A 25 24.19 -26.55 66.22
C TYR A 25 23.41 -25.66 65.23
N ASN A 26 22.78 -24.59 65.72
CA ASN A 26 22.01 -23.68 64.85
C ASN A 26 22.82 -22.48 64.33
N ASP A 27 24.02 -22.17 64.84
CA ASP A 27 24.82 -21.00 64.37
C ASP A 27 26.34 -21.05 64.66
N VAL A 28 26.86 -22.05 65.38
CA VAL A 28 28.29 -22.13 65.75
C VAL A 28 28.83 -23.53 65.47
N ILE A 29 29.29 -23.75 64.25
CA ILE A 29 30.04 -24.95 63.90
C ILE A 29 31.49 -24.72 64.34
N PRO A 30 32.08 -25.57 65.19
CA PRO A 30 33.49 -25.44 65.53
C PRO A 30 34.31 -25.56 64.25
N GLY A 31 35.28 -24.65 64.05
CA GLY A 31 36.12 -24.60 62.85
C GLY A 31 37.00 -25.83 62.61
N ASP A 32 36.91 -26.86 63.46
CA ASP A 32 37.56 -28.15 63.31
C ASP A 32 36.63 -29.26 63.81
N LEU A 33 35.95 -29.93 62.87
CA LEU A 33 34.99 -31.01 63.13
C LEU A 33 35.65 -32.26 63.71
N SER A 34 36.97 -32.42 63.57
CA SER A 34 37.70 -33.57 64.11
C SER A 34 37.69 -33.61 65.65
N LYS A 35 37.45 -32.46 66.29
CA LYS A 35 37.47 -32.30 67.76
C LYS A 35 36.12 -32.53 68.44
N LEU A 36 35.04 -32.68 67.66
CA LEU A 36 33.70 -32.93 68.18
C LEU A 36 33.55 -34.36 68.71
N SER A 37 32.67 -34.56 69.69
CA SER A 37 32.21 -35.91 70.05
C SER A 37 31.41 -36.55 68.91
N ASP A 38 31.24 -37.88 68.92
CA ASP A 38 30.64 -38.59 67.79
C ASP A 38 29.18 -38.15 67.51
N ASP A 39 28.37 -37.94 68.55
CA ASP A 39 27.00 -37.45 68.41
C ASP A 39 26.96 -36.01 67.87
N GLU A 40 27.84 -35.15 68.38
CA GLU A 40 27.96 -33.74 67.94
C GLU A 40 28.45 -33.63 66.50
N PHE A 41 29.37 -34.51 66.10
CA PHE A 41 29.87 -34.59 64.74
C PHE A 41 28.76 -34.95 63.75
N ILE A 42 27.95 -35.98 64.06
CA ILE A 42 26.84 -36.40 63.19
C ILE A 42 25.82 -35.26 63.03
N GLU A 43 25.46 -34.58 64.13
CA GLU A 43 24.56 -33.43 64.10
C GLU A 43 25.11 -32.27 63.26
N ALA A 44 26.39 -31.94 63.41
CA ALA A 44 27.04 -30.87 62.65
C ALA A 44 27.09 -31.17 61.14
N VAL A 45 27.45 -32.39 60.75
CA VAL A 45 27.52 -32.78 59.32
C VAL A 45 26.12 -32.85 58.70
N LEU A 46 25.12 -33.31 59.45
CA LEU A 46 23.73 -33.30 59.03
C LEU A 46 23.23 -31.87 58.77
N PHE A 47 23.45 -30.96 59.71
CA PHE A 47 23.07 -29.56 59.56
C PHE A 47 23.75 -28.91 58.35
N LEU A 48 25.07 -29.06 58.23
CA LEU A 48 25.85 -28.50 57.11
C LEU A 48 25.40 -29.01 55.75
N SER A 49 25.18 -30.32 55.63
CA SER A 49 24.72 -30.94 54.38
C SER A 49 23.30 -30.49 54.04
N TRP A 50 22.46 -30.32 55.06
CA TRP A 50 21.07 -29.88 54.89
C TRP A 50 20.98 -28.42 54.50
N ASP A 51 21.73 -27.54 55.17
CA ASP A 51 21.76 -26.11 54.85
C ASP A 51 22.22 -25.88 53.41
N TYR A 52 23.27 -26.59 52.99
CA TYR A 52 23.73 -26.53 51.60
C TYR A 52 22.64 -27.00 50.62
N PHE A 53 22.01 -28.15 50.89
CA PHE A 53 20.91 -28.64 50.05
C PHE A 53 19.71 -27.68 50.01
N ARG A 54 19.32 -27.12 51.16
CA ARG A 54 18.23 -26.16 51.32
C ARG A 54 18.50 -24.90 50.50
N ASN A 55 19.70 -24.34 50.59
CA ASN A 55 20.12 -23.20 49.79
C ASN A 55 20.00 -23.52 48.29
N LEU A 56 20.49 -24.69 47.84
CA LEU A 56 20.33 -25.11 46.45
C LEU A 56 18.86 -25.24 46.05
N PHE A 57 18.00 -25.81 46.89
CA PHE A 57 16.59 -25.99 46.57
C PHE A 57 15.81 -24.67 46.52
N VAL A 58 16.13 -23.71 47.39
CA VAL A 58 15.45 -22.41 47.50
C VAL A 58 15.97 -21.41 46.47
N SER A 59 17.29 -21.29 46.34
CA SER A 59 17.94 -20.24 45.56
C SER A 59 18.45 -20.70 44.19
N HIS A 60 18.75 -21.99 44.02
CA HIS A 60 19.41 -22.51 42.81
C HIS A 60 18.77 -23.81 42.27
N ARG A 61 17.43 -23.87 42.29
CA ARG A 61 16.68 -25.11 42.00
C ARG A 61 16.93 -25.67 40.60
N ASP A 62 17.12 -24.81 39.61
CA ASP A 62 17.44 -25.23 38.24
C ASP A 62 18.83 -25.88 38.17
N SER A 63 19.80 -25.33 38.89
CA SER A 63 21.13 -25.92 39.06
C SER A 63 21.03 -27.28 39.73
N LEU A 64 20.28 -27.36 40.83
CA LEU A 64 20.03 -28.62 41.54
C LEU A 64 19.43 -29.68 40.61
N ASN A 65 18.40 -29.35 39.81
CA ASN A 65 17.81 -30.27 38.84
C ASN A 65 18.81 -30.69 37.75
N LYS A 66 19.61 -29.76 37.23
CA LYS A 66 20.57 -30.01 36.14
C LYS A 66 21.74 -30.88 36.59
N TYR A 67 22.26 -30.66 37.79
CA TYR A 67 23.49 -31.28 38.28
C TYR A 67 23.27 -32.40 39.30
N THR A 68 22.05 -32.90 39.47
CA THR A 68 21.77 -34.11 40.28
C THR A 68 21.09 -35.24 39.49
N GLN A 69 21.16 -35.20 38.16
CA GLN A 69 20.43 -36.12 37.29
C GLN A 69 20.83 -37.59 37.47
N PHE A 70 22.07 -37.89 37.85
CA PHE A 70 22.52 -39.26 38.06
C PHE A 70 21.79 -39.89 39.25
N ASN A 71 21.78 -39.25 40.42
CA ASN A 71 21.07 -39.77 41.58
C ASN A 71 19.56 -39.76 41.35
N GLN A 72 19.00 -38.75 40.66
CA GLN A 72 17.59 -38.75 40.26
C GLN A 72 17.21 -40.00 39.45
N ARG A 73 18.05 -40.40 38.48
CA ARG A 73 17.80 -41.60 37.66
C ARG A 73 18.05 -42.90 38.42
N TYR A 74 19.11 -42.95 39.22
CA TYR A 74 19.58 -44.19 39.87
C TYR A 74 18.79 -44.53 41.14
N LEU A 75 18.47 -43.53 41.96
CA LEU A 75 17.72 -43.70 43.20
C LEU A 75 16.22 -43.44 43.06
N GLN A 76 15.81 -42.70 42.01
CA GLN A 76 14.40 -42.34 41.77
C GLN A 76 13.80 -41.65 43.00
N GLU A 77 12.62 -42.05 43.46
CA GLU A 77 11.99 -41.45 44.65
C GLU A 77 12.84 -41.55 45.93
N ARG A 78 13.79 -42.50 46.00
CA ARG A 78 14.71 -42.64 47.14
C ARG A 78 15.76 -41.53 47.20
N ALA A 79 15.97 -40.77 46.12
CA ALA A 79 16.83 -39.59 46.16
C ALA A 79 16.21 -38.44 46.96
N LEU A 80 14.90 -38.46 47.25
CA LEU A 80 14.24 -37.43 48.04
C LEU A 80 14.54 -37.65 49.54
N PRO A 81 15.20 -36.71 50.24
CA PRO A 81 15.30 -36.75 51.69
C PRO A 81 13.89 -36.68 52.30
N ARG A 82 13.55 -37.56 53.23
CA ARG A 82 12.23 -37.56 53.88
C ARG A 82 12.35 -37.54 55.39
N LEU A 83 11.38 -36.91 56.05
CA LEU A 83 11.36 -36.79 57.50
C LEU A 83 11.20 -38.16 58.19
N ASP A 84 10.41 -39.07 57.63
CA ASP A 84 10.24 -40.43 58.17
C ASP A 84 11.57 -41.18 58.25
N LYS A 85 12.45 -40.95 57.27
CA LYS A 85 13.79 -41.53 57.21
C LYS A 85 14.76 -40.84 58.15
N LEU A 86 14.66 -39.53 58.31
CA LEU A 86 15.48 -38.80 59.28
C LEU A 86 15.22 -39.29 60.71
N GLU A 87 13.96 -39.54 61.05
CA GLU A 87 13.57 -40.02 62.39
C GLU A 87 13.92 -41.51 62.61
N SER A 88 13.76 -42.36 61.58
CA SER A 88 13.99 -43.81 61.72
C SER A 88 15.43 -44.25 61.51
N ASN A 89 16.17 -43.62 60.58
CA ASN A 89 17.56 -43.95 60.28
C ASN A 89 18.33 -42.71 59.79
N ARG A 90 18.98 -42.01 60.74
CA ARG A 90 19.76 -40.80 60.48
C ARG A 90 20.89 -41.01 59.48
N PHE A 91 21.60 -42.14 59.54
CA PHE A 91 22.70 -42.42 58.61
C PHE A 91 22.21 -42.66 57.18
N TYR A 92 21.08 -43.34 57.01
CA TYR A 92 20.46 -43.49 55.70
C TYR A 92 20.04 -42.14 55.12
N PHE A 93 19.37 -41.30 55.91
CA PHE A 93 18.99 -39.96 55.48
C PHE A 93 20.22 -39.14 55.06
N LEU A 94 21.26 -39.14 55.90
CA LEU A 94 22.49 -38.41 55.65
C LEU A 94 23.20 -38.91 54.40
N ASN A 95 23.24 -40.22 54.17
CA ASN A 95 23.81 -40.81 52.96
C ASN A 95 23.09 -40.33 51.68
N ILE A 96 21.75 -40.31 51.67
CA ILE A 96 20.98 -39.78 50.53
C ILE A 96 21.23 -38.28 50.33
N LEU A 97 21.23 -37.51 51.40
CA LEU A 97 21.48 -36.09 51.37
C LEU A 97 22.87 -35.78 50.79
N ILE A 98 23.91 -36.37 51.36
CA ILE A 98 25.30 -36.21 50.91
C ILE A 98 25.45 -36.63 49.45
N ARG A 99 24.83 -37.72 49.00
CA ARG A 99 24.87 -38.11 47.58
C ARG A 99 24.35 -37.01 46.65
N ASN A 100 23.21 -36.40 46.96
CA ASN A 100 22.66 -35.35 46.11
C ASN A 100 23.55 -34.10 46.10
N VAL A 101 24.02 -33.65 47.26
CA VAL A 101 24.86 -32.44 47.34
C VAL A 101 26.27 -32.66 46.80
N TYR A 102 26.81 -33.88 46.94
CA TYR A 102 28.08 -34.30 46.37
C TYR A 102 28.01 -34.31 44.84
N GLU A 103 26.94 -34.85 44.25
CA GLU A 103 26.77 -34.83 42.79
C GLU A 103 26.73 -33.41 42.25
N HIS A 104 25.94 -32.54 42.87
CA HIS A 104 25.87 -31.13 42.47
C HIS A 104 27.26 -30.48 42.55
N TYR A 105 27.96 -30.66 43.67
CA TYR A 105 29.30 -30.13 43.87
C TYR A 105 30.30 -30.68 42.84
N PHE A 106 30.27 -31.97 42.54
CA PHE A 106 31.16 -32.62 41.59
C PHE A 106 31.14 -31.95 40.21
N TRP A 107 29.95 -31.54 39.74
CA TRP A 107 29.80 -30.89 38.44
C TRP A 107 30.02 -29.38 38.44
N THR A 108 29.80 -28.70 39.57
CA THR A 108 29.83 -27.24 39.63
C THR A 108 31.16 -26.70 40.16
N GLN A 109 31.80 -27.38 41.11
CA GLN A 109 33.04 -26.96 41.77
C GLN A 109 33.01 -25.49 42.26
N ASP A 110 31.84 -25.01 42.65
CA ASP A 110 31.54 -23.57 42.79
C ASP A 110 32.03 -22.95 44.12
N SER A 111 32.85 -23.65 44.90
CA SER A 111 33.34 -23.17 46.20
C SER A 111 34.86 -23.17 46.31
N ALA A 112 35.40 -22.07 46.85
CA ALA A 112 36.84 -21.90 47.07
C ALA A 112 37.43 -22.92 48.07
N HIS A 113 36.58 -23.51 48.92
CA HIS A 113 36.91 -24.61 49.81
C HIS A 113 35.88 -25.73 49.59
N PRO A 114 36.30 -27.01 49.56
CA PRO A 114 35.37 -28.12 49.44
C PRO A 114 34.40 -28.12 50.63
N PRO A 115 33.10 -28.34 50.40
CA PRO A 115 32.18 -28.52 51.50
C PRO A 115 32.58 -29.70 52.38
N VAL A 116 32.32 -29.60 53.68
CA VAL A 116 32.64 -30.60 54.70
C VAL A 116 32.20 -32.02 54.33
N PHE A 117 31.03 -32.15 53.69
CA PHE A 117 30.48 -33.45 53.30
C PHE A 117 31.23 -34.14 52.14
N VAL A 118 32.18 -33.46 51.51
CA VAL A 118 33.06 -33.99 50.44
C VAL A 118 34.42 -34.43 51.01
N GLU A 119 34.76 -33.99 52.22
CA GLU A 119 36.04 -34.29 52.84
C GLU A 119 36.16 -35.77 53.19
N ARG A 120 37.30 -36.37 52.84
CA ARG A 120 37.59 -37.78 53.08
C ARG A 120 37.46 -38.15 54.55
N GLU A 121 38.00 -37.33 55.44
CA GLU A 121 37.97 -37.55 56.89
C GLU A 121 36.53 -37.61 57.41
N THR A 122 35.67 -36.71 56.92
CA THR A 122 34.24 -36.67 57.26
C THR A 122 33.53 -37.95 56.81
N LEU A 123 33.74 -38.38 55.56
CA LEU A 123 33.09 -39.57 55.01
C LEU A 123 33.61 -40.87 55.66
N GLU A 124 34.91 -40.97 55.95
CA GLU A 124 35.49 -42.13 56.66
C GLU A 124 34.97 -42.21 58.11
N ARG A 125 34.86 -41.07 58.81
CA ARG A 125 34.32 -41.04 60.17
C ARG A 125 32.84 -41.38 60.21
N LEU A 126 32.03 -40.89 59.27
CA LEU A 126 30.62 -41.25 59.16
C LEU A 126 30.42 -42.75 58.89
N ASP A 127 31.28 -43.36 58.07
CA ASP A 127 31.24 -44.80 57.79
C ASP A 127 31.59 -45.65 59.02
N GLN A 128 32.56 -45.21 59.84
CA GLN A 128 32.92 -45.89 61.09
C GLN A 128 31.82 -45.82 62.15
N LEU A 129 31.08 -44.71 62.20
CA LEU A 129 29.99 -44.49 63.15
C LEU A 129 28.68 -45.16 62.73
N ALA A 130 28.51 -45.46 61.43
CA ALA A 130 27.38 -46.22 60.95
C ALA A 130 27.47 -47.69 61.43
N SER A 131 26.37 -48.24 61.95
CA SER A 131 26.35 -49.63 62.43
C SER A 131 26.53 -50.61 61.25
N PRO A 132 27.22 -51.76 61.40
CA PRO A 132 27.27 -52.80 60.37
C PRO A 132 25.90 -53.32 59.92
N SER A 133 24.83 -53.05 60.69
CA SER A 133 23.44 -53.35 60.34
C SER A 133 22.84 -52.38 59.30
N ASP A 134 23.41 -51.18 59.13
CA ASP A 134 22.95 -50.13 58.21
C ASP A 134 23.56 -50.30 56.82
N ARG A 135 23.23 -51.41 56.14
CA ARG A 135 23.78 -51.73 54.79
C ARG A 135 23.51 -50.66 53.72
N ASP A 136 22.58 -49.75 53.98
CA ASP A 136 22.14 -48.71 53.07
C ASP A 136 22.91 -47.38 53.24
N ALA A 137 23.70 -47.22 54.29
CA ALA A 137 24.59 -46.06 54.50
C ALA A 137 25.98 -46.39 53.94
N GLN A 138 26.33 -45.82 52.77
CA GLN A 138 27.55 -46.16 52.03
C GLN A 138 28.41 -44.92 51.79
N PHE A 139 28.91 -44.30 52.86
CA PHE A 139 29.67 -43.05 52.76
C PHE A 139 30.98 -43.23 52.00
N LEU A 140 31.68 -44.35 52.19
CA LEU A 140 32.88 -44.68 51.40
C LEU A 140 32.60 -44.86 49.91
N TRP A 141 31.38 -45.25 49.52
CA TRP A 141 31.03 -45.36 48.10
C TRP A 141 30.95 -43.98 47.44
N ILE A 142 30.46 -42.96 48.17
CA ILE A 142 30.38 -41.57 47.70
C ILE A 142 31.77 -41.06 47.35
N GLU A 143 32.77 -41.31 48.20
CA GLU A 143 34.16 -40.90 47.95
C GLU A 143 34.80 -41.73 46.82
N ARG A 144 34.73 -43.07 46.91
CA ARG A 144 35.59 -43.96 46.12
C ARG A 144 35.04 -44.34 44.75
N SER A 145 33.71 -44.40 44.62
CA SER A 145 33.05 -45.03 43.46
C SER A 145 32.10 -44.10 42.74
N MET A 146 31.48 -43.16 43.44
CA MET A 146 30.51 -42.25 42.84
C MET A 146 31.12 -41.36 41.73
N PRO A 147 32.32 -40.76 41.86
CA PRO A 147 32.93 -39.99 40.76
C PRO A 147 33.07 -40.80 39.46
N ALA A 148 33.53 -42.05 39.57
CA ALA A 148 33.67 -42.93 38.42
C ALA A 148 32.30 -43.30 37.82
N ALA A 149 31.28 -43.52 38.66
CA ALA A 149 29.92 -43.78 38.22
C ALA A 149 29.29 -42.58 37.50
N LEU A 150 29.52 -41.36 38.02
CA LEU A 150 29.10 -40.09 37.43
C LEU A 150 29.70 -39.92 36.03
N ILE A 151 31.03 -40.04 35.91
CA ILE A 151 31.72 -39.95 34.60
C ILE A 151 31.22 -41.03 33.64
N LYS A 152 31.11 -42.28 34.10
CA LYS A 152 30.60 -43.39 33.27
C LYS A 152 29.19 -43.11 32.75
N SER A 153 28.33 -42.47 33.55
CA SER A 153 26.98 -42.11 33.14
C SER A 153 26.97 -41.09 32.00
N ILE A 154 27.87 -40.10 32.03
CA ILE A 154 28.03 -39.12 30.94
C ILE A 154 28.57 -39.80 29.69
N LEU A 155 29.62 -40.62 29.81
CA LEU A 155 30.22 -41.31 28.66
C LEU A 155 29.25 -42.29 27.98
N SER A 156 28.25 -42.77 28.72
CA SER A 156 27.21 -43.67 28.22
C SER A 156 25.95 -42.92 27.76
N SER A 157 25.91 -41.59 27.87
CA SER A 157 24.77 -40.79 27.43
C SER A 157 24.62 -40.82 25.91
N GLU A 158 23.38 -40.74 25.42
CA GLU A 158 23.09 -40.69 23.98
C GLU A 158 23.77 -39.48 23.31
N GLU A 159 23.80 -38.34 24.00
CA GLU A 159 24.47 -37.11 23.55
C GLU A 159 25.98 -37.33 23.37
N PHE A 160 26.65 -37.94 24.33
CA PHE A 160 28.07 -38.23 24.19
C PHE A 160 28.36 -39.30 23.13
N VAL A 161 27.50 -40.33 23.03
CA VAL A 161 27.60 -41.37 22.01
C VAL A 161 27.40 -40.78 20.61
N THR A 162 26.45 -39.86 20.43
CA THR A 162 26.22 -39.17 19.15
C THR A 162 27.40 -38.25 18.80
N LEU A 163 27.92 -37.48 19.75
CA LEU A 163 29.15 -36.70 19.57
C LEU A 163 30.33 -37.58 19.16
N ARG A 164 30.52 -38.73 19.82
CA ARG A 164 31.57 -39.68 19.46
C ARG A 164 31.37 -40.26 18.05
N LYS A 165 30.13 -40.58 17.67
CA LYS A 165 29.81 -41.04 16.31
C LYS A 165 30.12 -39.96 15.26
N MET A 166 29.78 -38.70 15.53
CA MET A 166 30.12 -37.57 14.66
C MET A 166 31.64 -37.37 14.54
N ALA A 167 32.36 -37.44 15.66
CA ALA A 167 33.82 -37.30 15.69
C ALA A 167 34.56 -38.45 14.99
N ASN A 168 33.97 -39.65 14.96
CA ASN A 168 34.55 -40.80 14.26
C ASN A 168 34.23 -40.83 12.76
N ASP A 169 33.14 -40.19 12.33
CA ASP A 169 32.67 -40.17 10.94
C ASP A 169 32.60 -38.74 10.39
N VAL A 170 33.62 -37.93 10.68
CA VAL A 170 33.67 -36.52 10.27
C VAL A 170 33.50 -36.39 8.76
N SER A 171 34.18 -37.23 7.98
CA SER A 171 34.08 -37.22 6.52
C SER A 171 32.67 -37.53 6.01
N GLY A 172 31.96 -38.49 6.61
CA GLY A 172 30.59 -38.81 6.22
C GLY A 172 29.59 -37.70 6.54
N TYR A 173 29.80 -36.96 7.64
CA TYR A 173 29.00 -35.77 7.95
C TYR A 173 29.38 -34.56 7.09
N GLU A 174 30.67 -34.35 6.81
CA GLU A 174 31.17 -33.30 5.91
C GLU A 174 30.60 -33.46 4.49
N GLU A 175 30.58 -34.71 3.98
CA GLU A 175 29.96 -35.03 2.70
C GLU A 175 28.44 -34.74 2.72
N LYS A 176 27.73 -35.13 3.79
CA LYS A 176 26.29 -34.82 3.95
C LYS A 176 26.03 -33.32 3.97
N PHE A 177 26.84 -32.54 4.68
CA PHE A 177 26.72 -31.08 4.71
C PHE A 177 26.98 -30.47 3.34
N THR A 178 28.04 -30.92 2.66
CA THR A 178 28.38 -30.45 1.31
C THR A 178 27.25 -30.74 0.32
N ASN A 179 26.72 -31.96 0.33
CA ASN A 179 25.58 -32.35 -0.53
C ASN A 179 24.32 -31.52 -0.24
N GLN A 180 24.02 -31.22 1.04
CA GLN A 180 22.89 -30.36 1.37
C GLN A 180 23.08 -28.92 0.90
N ILE A 181 24.30 -28.38 1.02
CA ILE A 181 24.64 -27.03 0.55
C ILE A 181 24.53 -26.97 -0.97
N GLU A 182 25.04 -27.96 -1.69
CA GLU A 182 24.97 -28.02 -3.16
C GLU A 182 23.52 -28.11 -3.65
N LEU A 183 22.71 -29.00 -3.07
CA LEU A 183 21.28 -29.11 -3.37
C LEU A 183 20.51 -27.81 -3.06
N GLY A 184 20.83 -27.17 -1.93
CA GLY A 184 20.23 -25.88 -1.56
C GLY A 184 20.58 -24.78 -2.55
N THR A 185 21.85 -24.73 -2.97
CA THR A 185 22.37 -23.74 -3.93
C THR A 185 21.75 -23.95 -5.32
N GLN A 186 21.63 -25.19 -5.77
CA GLN A 186 20.98 -25.52 -7.05
C GLN A 186 19.51 -25.08 -7.06
N LYS A 187 18.75 -25.39 -6.00
CA LYS A 187 17.35 -24.95 -5.88
C LYS A 187 17.22 -23.42 -5.87
N ALA A 188 18.14 -22.71 -5.21
CA ALA A 188 18.15 -21.26 -5.22
C ALA A 188 18.39 -20.71 -6.63
N GLN A 189 19.35 -21.29 -7.37
CA GLN A 189 19.63 -20.91 -8.75
C GLN A 189 18.42 -21.10 -9.68
N GLU A 190 17.74 -22.25 -9.58
CA GLU A 190 16.52 -22.51 -10.37
C GLU A 190 15.39 -21.50 -10.07
N GLN A 191 15.24 -21.09 -8.81
CA GLN A 191 14.24 -20.08 -8.45
C GLN A 191 14.62 -18.69 -8.98
N ILE A 192 15.91 -18.33 -8.93
CA ILE A 192 16.43 -17.08 -9.48
C ILE A 192 16.22 -17.02 -11.00
N GLU A 193 16.48 -18.11 -11.73
CA GLU A 193 16.24 -18.17 -13.17
C GLU A 193 14.75 -18.01 -13.51
N LYS A 194 13.86 -18.72 -12.82
CA LYS A 194 12.40 -18.57 -13.01
C LYS A 194 11.92 -17.15 -12.71
N ALA A 195 12.45 -16.52 -11.66
CA ALA A 195 12.12 -15.14 -11.33
C ALA A 195 12.63 -14.16 -12.39
N SER A 196 13.85 -14.38 -12.89
CA SER A 196 14.47 -13.59 -13.97
C SER A 196 13.65 -13.66 -15.27
N ASP A 197 13.21 -14.86 -15.66
CA ASP A 197 12.38 -15.05 -16.86
C ASP A 197 11.00 -14.41 -16.72
N ASN A 198 10.37 -14.53 -15.54
CA ASN A 198 9.11 -13.85 -15.25
C ASN A 198 9.27 -12.32 -15.30
N LEU A 199 10.37 -11.78 -14.75
CA LEU A 199 10.66 -10.35 -14.80
C LEU A 199 10.83 -9.86 -16.24
N LYS A 200 11.59 -10.58 -17.08
CA LYS A 200 11.72 -10.26 -18.51
C LYS A 200 10.36 -10.26 -19.22
N ALA A 201 9.51 -11.24 -18.93
CA ALA A 201 8.16 -11.29 -19.51
C ALA A 201 7.28 -10.11 -19.07
N LEU A 202 7.37 -9.68 -17.81
CA LEU A 202 6.63 -8.53 -17.30
C LEU A 202 7.15 -7.21 -17.89
N ILE A 203 8.47 -7.04 -18.02
CA ILE A 203 9.07 -5.86 -18.65
C ILE A 203 8.58 -5.75 -20.11
N ASN A 204 8.65 -6.84 -20.88
CA ASN A 204 8.15 -6.85 -22.26
C ASN A 204 6.65 -6.51 -22.36
N ARG A 205 5.82 -6.97 -21.42
CA ARG A 205 4.39 -6.60 -21.38
C ARG A 205 4.19 -5.13 -21.05
N ALA A 206 4.97 -4.58 -20.12
CA ALA A 206 4.91 -3.17 -19.75
C ALA A 206 5.32 -2.26 -20.92
N GLU A 207 6.40 -2.59 -21.63
CA GLU A 207 6.84 -1.87 -22.82
C GLU A 207 5.79 -1.88 -23.92
N ASN A 208 5.18 -3.05 -24.20
CA ASN A 208 4.10 -3.15 -25.18
C ASN A 208 2.88 -2.34 -24.75
N SER A 209 2.47 -2.41 -23.48
CA SER A 209 1.35 -1.62 -22.97
C SER A 209 1.62 -0.12 -23.06
N GLN A 210 2.85 0.33 -22.82
CA GLN A 210 3.22 1.74 -22.98
C GLN A 210 3.07 2.20 -24.44
N LYS A 211 3.48 1.35 -25.39
CA LYS A 211 3.31 1.61 -26.83
C LYS A 211 1.84 1.63 -27.26
N ASP A 212 1.02 0.76 -26.68
CA ASP A 212 -0.42 0.76 -26.95
C ASP A 212 -1.06 2.04 -26.43
N ILE A 213 -0.71 2.47 -25.21
CA ILE A 213 -1.19 3.72 -24.62
C ILE A 213 -0.81 4.92 -25.48
N SER A 214 0.45 5.03 -25.94
CA SER A 214 0.85 6.13 -26.82
C SER A 214 0.03 6.13 -28.12
N THR A 215 -0.20 4.96 -28.71
CA THR A 215 -1.03 4.81 -29.91
C THR A 215 -2.48 5.24 -29.66
N TYR A 216 -3.05 4.91 -28.50
CA TYR A 216 -4.41 5.35 -28.15
C TYR A 216 -4.50 6.86 -27.90
N VAL A 217 -3.49 7.46 -27.26
CA VAL A 217 -3.42 8.92 -27.08
C VAL A 217 -3.39 9.62 -28.43
N ASP A 218 -2.59 9.13 -29.38
CA ASP A 218 -2.49 9.69 -30.72
C ASP A 218 -3.84 9.63 -31.46
N LYS A 219 -4.51 8.46 -31.44
CA LYS A 219 -5.85 8.30 -32.03
C LYS A 219 -6.90 9.21 -31.38
N LEU A 220 -6.86 9.38 -30.06
CA LEU A 220 -7.78 10.27 -29.35
C LEU A 220 -7.56 11.74 -29.72
N ASN A 221 -6.30 12.15 -29.93
CA ASN A 221 -5.98 13.49 -30.39
C ASN A 221 -6.50 13.73 -31.82
N GLU A 222 -6.38 12.74 -32.71
CA GLU A 222 -6.95 12.74 -34.06
C GLU A 222 -8.49 12.92 -34.01
N TYR A 223 -9.20 12.05 -33.26
CA TYR A 223 -10.66 12.13 -33.12
C TYR A 223 -11.16 13.44 -32.50
N LYS A 224 -10.43 14.00 -31.52
CA LYS A 224 -10.81 15.26 -30.87
C LYS A 224 -10.74 16.46 -31.83
N SER A 225 -9.80 16.45 -32.77
CA SER A 225 -9.69 17.50 -33.78
C SER A 225 -10.85 17.41 -34.79
N GLU A 226 -11.11 16.22 -35.31
CA GLU A 226 -12.13 15.98 -36.33
C GLU A 226 -13.56 16.26 -35.83
N TYR A 227 -13.92 15.79 -34.62
CA TYR A 227 -15.28 15.93 -34.11
C TYR A 227 -15.68 17.37 -33.76
N ASN A 228 -14.78 18.19 -33.19
CA ASN A 228 -15.14 19.54 -32.77
C ASN A 228 -15.52 20.45 -33.96
N PHE A 229 -14.86 20.30 -35.11
CA PHE A 229 -15.18 21.09 -36.31
C PHE A 229 -16.41 20.57 -37.05
N VAL A 230 -16.63 19.26 -37.03
CA VAL A 230 -17.87 18.67 -37.55
C VAL A 230 -19.10 19.18 -36.77
N LEU A 231 -19.00 19.30 -35.43
CA LEU A 231 -20.08 19.88 -34.63
C LEU A 231 -20.30 21.37 -34.94
N LEU A 232 -19.23 22.14 -35.12
CA LEU A 232 -19.33 23.57 -35.43
C LEU A 232 -19.93 23.81 -36.82
N SER A 233 -19.49 23.07 -37.83
CA SER A 233 -20.05 23.10 -39.19
C SER A 233 -21.54 22.75 -39.18
N LYS A 234 -21.93 21.70 -38.44
CA LYS A 234 -23.34 21.33 -38.26
C LYS A 234 -24.16 22.45 -37.61
N ALA A 235 -23.62 23.14 -36.60
CA ALA A 235 -24.29 24.27 -35.95
C ALA A 235 -24.50 25.45 -36.92
N PHE A 236 -23.48 25.83 -37.70
CA PHE A 236 -23.61 26.87 -38.71
C PHE A 236 -24.56 26.48 -39.86
N SER A 237 -24.55 25.23 -40.31
CA SER A 237 -25.49 24.73 -41.32
C SER A 237 -26.94 24.81 -40.86
N ASN A 238 -27.23 24.48 -39.61
CA ASN A 238 -28.58 24.62 -39.05
C ASN A 238 -29.00 26.10 -38.96
N LEU A 239 -28.08 26.99 -38.61
CA LEU A 239 -28.31 28.43 -38.53
C LEU A 239 -28.56 29.01 -39.94
N LEU A 240 -27.82 28.54 -40.95
CA LEU A 240 -28.03 28.90 -42.36
C LEU A 240 -29.45 28.54 -42.82
N HIS A 241 -29.88 27.29 -42.61
CA HIS A 241 -31.23 26.85 -42.99
C HIS A 241 -32.31 27.70 -42.30
N THR A 242 -32.16 27.95 -40.99
CA THR A 242 -33.10 28.77 -40.23
C THR A 242 -33.20 30.19 -40.79
N LYS A 243 -32.07 30.79 -41.18
CA LYS A 243 -32.03 32.14 -41.77
C LYS A 243 -32.56 32.18 -43.20
N GLN A 244 -32.39 31.11 -43.97
CA GLN A 244 -32.98 30.98 -45.30
C GLN A 244 -34.51 30.93 -45.20
N ASP A 245 -35.06 30.20 -44.24
CA ASP A 245 -36.50 30.16 -43.97
C ASP A 245 -37.05 31.54 -43.56
N GLU A 246 -36.34 32.28 -42.71
CA GLU A 246 -36.68 33.67 -42.37
C GLU A 246 -36.67 34.60 -43.59
N TYR A 247 -35.66 34.47 -44.47
CA TYR A 247 -35.58 35.25 -45.71
C TYR A 247 -36.76 34.97 -46.65
N GLN A 248 -37.15 33.71 -46.81
CA GLN A 248 -38.29 33.33 -47.65
C GLN A 248 -39.60 33.91 -47.12
N LYS A 249 -39.82 33.86 -45.80
CA LYS A 249 -40.98 34.50 -45.16
C LYS A 249 -41.00 36.01 -45.39
N ASN A 250 -39.87 36.68 -45.17
CA ASN A 250 -39.74 38.12 -45.39
C ASN A 250 -39.96 38.49 -46.88
N HIS A 251 -39.42 37.69 -47.81
CA HIS A 251 -39.60 37.89 -49.24
C HIS A 251 -41.09 37.79 -49.63
N HIS A 252 -41.82 36.83 -49.07
CA HIS A 252 -43.26 36.72 -49.27
C HIS A 252 -44.01 37.95 -48.73
N SER A 253 -43.62 38.47 -47.56
CA SER A 253 -44.18 39.72 -47.02
C SER A 253 -43.91 40.93 -47.94
N VAL A 254 -42.70 41.08 -48.47
CA VAL A 254 -42.38 42.16 -49.43
C VAL A 254 -43.25 42.06 -50.69
N ILE A 255 -43.41 40.85 -51.25
CA ILE A 255 -44.27 40.63 -52.42
C ILE A 255 -45.72 41.00 -52.09
N PHE A 256 -46.24 40.56 -50.94
CA PHE A 256 -47.61 40.86 -50.52
C PHE A 256 -47.88 42.38 -50.45
N PHE A 257 -47.03 43.15 -49.77
CA PHE A 257 -47.18 44.60 -49.69
C PHE A 257 -46.94 45.31 -51.03
N SER A 258 -46.04 44.78 -51.87
CA SER A 258 -45.79 45.32 -53.22
C SER A 258 -47.00 45.14 -54.14
N VAL A 259 -47.64 43.97 -54.09
CA VAL A 259 -48.89 43.71 -54.84
C VAL A 259 -50.01 44.63 -54.35
N LEU A 260 -50.15 44.80 -53.02
CA LEU A 260 -51.15 45.68 -52.44
C LEU A 260 -50.92 47.15 -52.82
N LEU A 261 -49.67 47.60 -52.87
CA LEU A 261 -49.29 48.95 -53.30
C LEU A 261 -49.71 49.24 -54.75
N VAL A 262 -49.65 48.25 -55.63
CA VAL A 262 -50.12 48.38 -57.03
C VAL A 262 -51.64 48.24 -57.13
N LEU A 263 -52.25 47.41 -56.28
CA LEU A 263 -53.69 47.15 -56.28
C LEU A 263 -54.53 48.35 -55.84
N ILE A 264 -54.02 49.16 -54.89
CA ILE A 264 -54.72 50.35 -54.39
C ILE A 264 -54.98 51.41 -55.50
N PRO A 265 -53.96 51.92 -56.23
CA PRO A 265 -54.18 52.91 -57.27
C PRO A 265 -54.91 52.32 -58.48
N THR A 266 -54.66 51.06 -58.84
CA THR A 266 -55.40 50.39 -59.92
C THR A 266 -56.89 50.22 -59.57
N GLY A 267 -57.22 49.89 -58.33
CA GLY A 267 -58.60 49.85 -57.84
C GLY A 267 -59.28 51.23 -57.89
N ALA A 268 -58.57 52.29 -57.51
CA ALA A 268 -59.07 53.66 -57.63
C ALA A 268 -59.31 54.08 -59.09
N LEU A 269 -58.43 53.68 -60.01
CA LEU A 269 -58.60 53.91 -61.45
C LEU A 269 -59.78 53.13 -62.04
N ILE A 270 -59.97 51.87 -61.64
CA ILE A 270 -61.14 51.07 -62.07
C ILE A 270 -62.44 51.71 -61.58
N ASN A 271 -62.50 52.15 -60.32
CA ASN A 271 -63.66 52.86 -59.80
C ASN A 271 -63.98 54.13 -60.61
N HIS A 272 -62.93 54.85 -61.05
CA HIS A 272 -63.10 56.05 -61.89
C HIS A 272 -63.64 55.72 -63.28
N ILE A 273 -63.21 54.63 -63.92
CA ILE A 273 -63.65 54.25 -65.29
C ILE A 273 -65.07 53.66 -65.29
N PHE A 274 -65.41 52.84 -64.30
CA PHE A 274 -66.68 52.09 -64.26
C PHE A 274 -67.77 52.73 -63.40
N GLU A 275 -67.50 53.88 -62.77
CA GLU A 275 -68.42 54.62 -61.89
C GLU A 275 -69.10 53.76 -60.81
N LEU A 276 -68.38 52.80 -60.22
CA LEU A 276 -68.92 51.89 -59.19
C LEU A 276 -69.37 52.66 -57.93
N TYR A 277 -68.71 53.79 -57.62
CA TYR A 277 -69.08 54.72 -56.56
C TYR A 277 -69.08 56.15 -57.11
N LYS A 278 -70.20 56.87 -56.93
CA LYS A 278 -70.38 58.25 -57.43
C LYS A 278 -69.51 59.22 -56.63
N VAL A 279 -68.37 59.60 -57.18
CA VAL A 279 -67.51 60.67 -56.65
C VAL A 279 -67.63 61.88 -57.57
N GLU A 280 -68.25 62.96 -57.09
CA GLU A 280 -68.27 64.23 -57.82
C GLU A 280 -66.89 64.91 -57.71
N PHE A 281 -66.38 65.45 -58.81
CA PHE A 281 -65.13 66.22 -58.86
C PHE A 281 -65.26 67.63 -58.24
N ASN A 282 -65.65 67.66 -56.97
CA ASN A 282 -65.74 68.84 -56.11
C ASN A 282 -64.79 68.66 -54.91
N LEU A 283 -64.72 69.63 -53.97
CA LEU A 283 -63.94 69.48 -52.73
C LEU A 283 -64.28 68.20 -51.94
N SER A 284 -65.48 67.65 -52.13
CA SER A 284 -65.93 66.35 -51.61
C SER A 284 -65.10 65.15 -52.09
N ALA A 285 -64.45 65.20 -53.26
CA ALA A 285 -63.56 64.16 -53.75
C ALA A 285 -62.32 63.97 -52.85
N LEU A 286 -61.89 65.04 -52.18
CA LEU A 286 -60.76 64.98 -51.25
C LEU A 286 -61.04 64.01 -50.10
N ALA A 287 -62.29 63.92 -49.62
CA ALA A 287 -62.67 63.00 -48.56
C ALA A 287 -62.57 61.52 -48.97
N TYR A 288 -62.63 61.22 -50.28
CA TYR A 288 -62.50 59.87 -50.82
C TYR A 288 -61.04 59.51 -51.15
N TYR A 289 -60.30 60.39 -51.81
CA TYR A 289 -58.91 60.11 -52.23
C TYR A 289 -57.89 60.27 -51.10
N LEU A 290 -58.13 61.13 -50.10
CA LEU A 290 -57.18 61.35 -49.00
C LEU A 290 -56.94 60.10 -48.12
N PRO A 291 -57.98 59.33 -47.72
CA PRO A 291 -57.77 58.04 -47.04
C PRO A 291 -57.05 57.00 -47.91
N ILE A 292 -57.31 56.97 -49.22
CA ILE A 292 -56.65 56.05 -50.16
C ILE A 292 -55.16 56.38 -50.27
N LEU A 293 -54.81 57.66 -50.42
CA LEU A 293 -53.42 58.12 -50.44
C LEU A 293 -52.71 57.80 -49.11
N SER A 294 -53.40 57.99 -47.99
CA SER A 294 -52.86 57.65 -46.66
C SER A 294 -52.60 56.14 -46.52
N LEU A 295 -53.50 55.30 -47.04
CA LEU A 295 -53.35 53.85 -47.09
C LEU A 295 -52.20 53.44 -48.02
N GLU A 296 -52.05 54.07 -49.17
CA GLU A 296 -50.94 53.83 -50.10
C GLU A 296 -49.59 54.14 -49.45
N LEU A 297 -49.46 55.28 -48.78
CA LEU A 297 -48.25 55.67 -48.07
C LEU A 297 -47.92 54.69 -46.92
N LEU A 298 -48.94 54.18 -46.23
CA LEU A 298 -48.78 53.16 -45.20
C LEU A 298 -48.28 51.83 -45.80
N MET A 299 -48.82 51.38 -46.93
CA MET A 299 -48.36 50.16 -47.61
C MET A 299 -46.95 50.31 -48.15
N PHE A 300 -46.60 51.49 -48.67
CA PHE A 300 -45.24 51.82 -49.08
C PHE A 300 -44.27 51.75 -47.88
N TYR A 301 -44.68 52.25 -46.72
CA TYR A 301 -43.88 52.17 -45.49
C TYR A 301 -43.62 50.71 -45.07
N PHE A 302 -44.66 49.85 -45.04
CA PHE A 302 -44.48 48.44 -44.70
C PHE A 302 -43.63 47.70 -45.74
N MET A 303 -43.85 47.94 -47.03
CA MET A 303 -42.99 47.38 -48.09
C MET A 303 -41.53 47.75 -47.87
N ARG A 304 -41.26 49.04 -47.60
CA ARG A 304 -39.90 49.52 -47.31
C ARG A 304 -39.30 48.87 -46.07
N LEU A 305 -40.07 48.72 -45.00
CA LEU A 305 -39.62 48.09 -43.76
C LEU A 305 -39.16 46.64 -44.00
N TYR A 306 -40.01 45.82 -44.60
CA TYR A 306 -39.68 44.42 -44.91
C TYR A 306 -38.56 44.30 -45.98
N TYR A 307 -38.43 45.27 -46.89
CA TYR A 307 -37.31 45.31 -47.83
C TYR A 307 -35.96 45.53 -47.11
N ILE A 308 -35.91 46.46 -46.15
CA ILE A 308 -34.72 46.72 -45.33
C ILE A 308 -34.37 45.50 -44.47
N GLU A 309 -35.37 44.88 -43.84
CA GLU A 309 -35.18 43.63 -43.09
C GLU A 309 -34.66 42.50 -43.98
N GLY A 310 -35.17 42.38 -45.21
CA GLY A 310 -34.69 41.41 -46.20
C GLY A 310 -33.23 41.62 -46.59
N LYS A 311 -32.81 42.88 -46.75
CA LYS A 311 -31.40 43.22 -47.00
C LYS A 311 -30.50 42.84 -45.81
N ALA A 312 -30.98 43.04 -44.58
CA ALA A 312 -30.28 42.63 -43.37
C ALA A 312 -30.12 41.11 -43.26
N ILE A 313 -31.19 40.34 -43.49
CA ILE A 313 -31.15 38.87 -43.47
C ILE A 313 -30.21 38.34 -44.56
N LYS A 314 -30.24 38.92 -45.76
CA LYS A 314 -29.32 38.55 -46.85
C LYS A 314 -27.85 38.78 -46.49
N ALA A 315 -27.54 39.88 -45.79
CA ALA A 315 -26.19 40.14 -45.30
C ALA A 315 -25.76 39.12 -44.23
N GLN A 316 -26.67 38.71 -43.34
CA GLN A 316 -26.40 37.66 -42.36
C GLN A 316 -26.14 36.31 -43.02
N LEU A 317 -26.93 35.92 -44.03
CA LEU A 317 -26.73 34.69 -44.80
C LEU A 317 -25.35 34.62 -45.43
N LEU A 318 -24.91 35.69 -46.09
CA LEU A 318 -23.58 35.77 -46.68
C LEU A 318 -22.46 35.56 -45.65
N GLN A 319 -22.60 36.16 -44.46
CA GLN A 319 -21.62 35.99 -43.37
C GLN A 319 -21.59 34.56 -42.81
N ILE A 320 -22.74 33.87 -42.77
CA ILE A 320 -22.84 32.49 -42.30
C ILE A 320 -22.23 31.53 -43.33
N GLU A 321 -22.53 31.72 -44.62
CA GLU A 321 -21.96 30.91 -45.71
C GLU A 321 -20.44 30.99 -45.73
N GLN A 322 -19.87 32.19 -45.57
CA GLN A 322 -18.42 32.35 -45.48
C GLN A 322 -17.82 31.60 -44.28
N ARG A 323 -18.47 31.60 -43.12
CA ARG A 323 -17.99 30.83 -41.95
C ARG A 323 -18.11 29.34 -42.16
N LEU A 324 -19.15 28.87 -42.83
CA LEU A 324 -19.32 27.45 -43.14
C LEU A 324 -18.21 26.98 -44.09
N SER A 325 -17.92 27.72 -45.16
CA SER A 325 -16.79 27.45 -46.07
C SER A 325 -15.44 27.51 -45.35
N LEU A 326 -15.28 28.43 -44.39
CA LEU A 326 -14.05 28.48 -43.58
C LEU A 326 -13.94 27.27 -42.64
N CYS A 327 -15.04 26.80 -42.03
CA CYS A 327 -15.02 25.64 -41.14
C CYS A 327 -14.52 24.36 -41.82
N GLU A 328 -14.77 24.20 -43.13
CA GLU A 328 -14.21 23.11 -43.93
C GLU A 328 -12.68 23.17 -44.06
N PHE A 329 -12.09 24.38 -43.96
CA PHE A 329 -10.66 24.63 -44.07
C PHE A 329 -9.93 24.70 -42.71
N ILE A 330 -10.65 24.73 -41.58
CA ILE A 330 -10.06 24.93 -40.25
C ILE A 330 -9.23 23.71 -39.78
N HIS A 331 -9.57 22.49 -40.23
CA HIS A 331 -8.86 21.27 -39.81
C HIS A 331 -7.35 21.35 -40.13
N ASP A 332 -7.02 21.65 -41.39
CA ASP A 332 -5.64 21.83 -41.84
C ASP A 332 -4.98 23.05 -41.18
N TYR A 333 -5.74 24.13 -40.91
CA TYR A 333 -5.27 25.36 -40.27
C TYR A 333 -4.81 25.15 -38.81
N VAL A 334 -5.62 24.48 -37.97
CA VAL A 334 -5.26 24.28 -36.55
C VAL A 334 -4.05 23.37 -36.43
N GLU A 335 -3.97 22.35 -37.29
CA GLU A 335 -2.83 21.45 -37.32
C GLU A 335 -1.54 22.18 -37.77
N THR A 336 -1.59 22.96 -38.85
CA THR A 336 -0.42 23.74 -39.33
C THR A 336 0.00 24.84 -38.36
N LYS A 337 -0.94 25.55 -37.71
CA LYS A 337 -0.62 26.57 -36.69
C LYS A 337 0.03 25.97 -35.44
N SER A 338 -0.41 24.80 -34.98
CA SER A 338 0.21 24.13 -33.83
C SER A 338 1.66 23.70 -34.09
N LYS A 339 1.99 23.40 -35.36
CA LYS A 339 3.33 22.97 -35.80
C LYS A 339 4.24 24.15 -36.19
N SER A 340 3.68 25.29 -36.60
CA SER A 340 4.44 26.47 -37.04
C SER A 340 4.44 27.57 -35.97
N GLY A 341 5.51 27.64 -35.18
CA GLY A 341 5.68 28.63 -34.11
C GLY A 341 5.90 30.09 -34.58
N SER A 342 5.51 30.44 -35.81
CA SER A 342 5.87 31.72 -36.45
C SER A 342 4.69 32.42 -37.16
N GLU A 343 4.64 33.75 -36.93
CA GLU A 343 3.79 34.81 -37.51
C GLU A 343 2.37 35.03 -36.95
N LYS A 344 2.31 35.64 -35.76
CA LYS A 344 1.08 35.99 -34.99
C LYS A 344 0.06 36.89 -35.70
N GLU A 345 0.42 37.65 -36.73
CA GLU A 345 -0.45 38.72 -37.25
C GLU A 345 -1.49 38.21 -38.26
N SER A 346 -1.08 37.50 -39.31
CA SER A 346 -1.96 36.89 -40.32
C SER A 346 -2.95 35.89 -39.69
N TRP A 347 -2.48 35.13 -38.70
CA TRP A 347 -3.32 34.19 -37.94
C TRP A 347 -4.38 34.87 -37.08
N SER A 348 -4.05 36.01 -36.46
CA SER A 348 -5.01 36.79 -35.67
C SER A 348 -6.07 37.47 -36.53
N LEU A 349 -5.73 37.86 -37.77
CA LEU A 349 -6.67 38.42 -38.73
C LEU A 349 -7.66 37.37 -39.23
N PHE A 350 -7.19 36.14 -39.45
CA PHE A 350 -8.05 34.99 -39.78
C PHE A 350 -9.00 34.61 -38.63
N GLU A 351 -8.52 34.57 -37.39
CA GLU A 351 -9.37 34.33 -36.22
C GLU A 351 -10.42 35.43 -36.03
N LYS A 352 -10.05 36.69 -36.24
CA LYS A 352 -11.01 37.81 -36.23
C LYS A 352 -12.05 37.68 -37.34
N LEU A 353 -11.69 37.14 -38.50
CA LEU A 353 -12.64 36.89 -39.60
C LEU A 353 -13.65 35.82 -39.20
N ILE A 354 -13.18 34.67 -38.69
CA ILE A 354 -14.01 33.53 -38.29
C ILE A 354 -14.93 33.85 -37.10
N PHE A 355 -14.38 34.50 -36.06
CA PHE A 355 -15.10 34.78 -34.81
C PHE A 355 -15.71 36.19 -34.76
N SER A 356 -15.77 36.91 -35.88
CA SER A 356 -16.44 38.21 -35.93
C SER A 356 -17.91 38.09 -35.46
N PRO A 357 -18.51 39.11 -34.83
CA PRO A 357 -19.95 39.11 -34.57
C PRO A 357 -20.75 39.14 -35.89
N ILE A 358 -21.86 38.40 -35.97
CA ILE A 358 -22.76 38.47 -37.13
C ILE A 358 -23.45 39.84 -37.08
N GLN A 359 -23.21 40.67 -38.09
CA GLN A 359 -23.72 42.04 -38.11
C GLN A 359 -25.09 42.12 -38.77
N VAL A 360 -25.99 42.91 -38.18
CA VAL A 360 -27.40 43.02 -38.60
C VAL A 360 -27.58 43.99 -39.78
N SER A 361 -26.59 44.82 -40.13
CA SER A 361 -26.72 45.86 -41.16
C SER A 361 -25.66 45.71 -42.26
N SER A 362 -26.09 45.88 -43.53
CA SER A 362 -25.20 45.82 -44.70
C SER A 362 -24.16 46.95 -44.75
N GLU A 363 -24.43 48.07 -44.07
CA GLU A 363 -23.51 49.23 -43.99
C GLU A 363 -22.35 49.02 -43.02
N ASN A 364 -22.48 48.08 -42.08
CA ASN A 364 -21.43 47.76 -41.11
C ASN A 364 -20.82 46.38 -41.37
N ILE A 365 -20.98 45.82 -42.57
CA ILE A 365 -20.16 44.68 -42.96
C ILE A 365 -18.70 45.12 -42.81
N PRO A 366 -17.89 44.50 -41.92
CA PRO A 366 -16.50 44.89 -41.74
C PRO A 366 -15.83 44.91 -43.12
N SER A 367 -15.02 45.92 -43.42
CA SER A 367 -14.22 45.98 -44.67
C SER A 367 -13.37 44.73 -44.91
N LEU A 368 -13.17 43.92 -43.87
CA LEU A 368 -12.56 42.58 -43.89
C LEU A 368 -13.39 41.50 -44.61
N LEU A 369 -14.72 41.62 -44.65
CA LEU A 369 -15.61 40.67 -45.34
C LEU A 369 -15.67 40.94 -46.85
N ASP A 370 -15.52 42.21 -47.23
CA ASP A 370 -15.29 42.63 -48.63
C ASP A 370 -13.80 42.43 -48.95
N GLY A 371 -13.39 41.16 -48.89
CA GLY A 371 -12.01 40.68 -48.90
C GLY A 371 -11.16 41.14 -50.09
N ALA A 372 -11.73 41.86 -51.06
CA ALA A 372 -10.99 42.55 -52.11
C ALA A 372 -9.99 43.57 -51.54
N SER A 373 -10.33 44.29 -50.47
CA SER A 373 -9.43 45.30 -49.88
C SER A 373 -8.25 44.67 -49.12
N SER A 374 -8.51 43.61 -48.35
CA SER A 374 -7.47 42.88 -47.62
C SER A 374 -6.61 42.02 -48.54
N ILE A 375 -7.17 41.43 -49.60
CA ILE A 375 -6.41 40.73 -50.66
C ILE A 375 -5.58 41.72 -51.47
N ALA A 376 -6.08 42.92 -51.77
CA ALA A 376 -5.30 43.96 -52.44
C ALA A 376 -4.11 44.45 -51.59
N GLU A 377 -4.29 44.54 -50.28
CA GLU A 377 -3.21 44.91 -49.35
C GLU A 377 -2.17 43.78 -49.20
N LEU A 378 -2.61 42.52 -49.16
CA LEU A 378 -1.71 41.35 -49.13
C LEU A 378 -0.97 41.19 -50.47
N ALA A 379 -1.67 41.32 -51.59
CA ALA A 379 -1.09 41.27 -52.94
C ALA A 379 -0.11 42.43 -53.15
N GLY A 380 -0.44 43.63 -52.67
CA GLY A 380 0.47 44.78 -52.68
C GLY A 380 1.75 44.54 -51.86
N LYS A 381 1.64 43.92 -50.68
CA LYS A 381 2.80 43.55 -49.85
C LYS A 381 3.65 42.44 -50.48
N VAL A 382 3.04 41.43 -51.07
CA VAL A 382 3.75 40.32 -51.73
C VAL A 382 4.44 40.79 -53.02
N LEU A 383 3.74 41.56 -53.87
CA LEU A 383 4.32 42.13 -55.11
C LEU A 383 5.39 43.20 -54.82
N SER A 384 5.31 43.93 -53.71
CA SER A 384 6.36 44.89 -53.32
C SER A 384 7.65 44.20 -52.86
N ARG A 385 7.57 42.94 -52.40
CA ARG A 385 8.73 42.17 -51.92
C ARG A 385 9.61 41.59 -53.03
N ASP A 386 9.07 41.44 -54.24
CA ASP A 386 9.82 41.01 -55.44
C ASP A 386 10.48 42.17 -56.21
N SER A 387 10.41 43.41 -55.69
CA SER A 387 10.94 44.61 -56.36
C SER A 387 12.15 45.27 -55.68
N LYS A 388 12.90 44.53 -54.85
CA LYS A 388 14.21 44.97 -54.35
C LYS A 388 15.25 43.87 -54.32
#